data_AF-A0A949Z4E2-F1
#
_entry.id   AF-A0A949Z4E2-F1
#
_cell.length_a   1.000
_cell.length_b   1.000
_cell.length_c   1.000
_cell.angle_alpha   90.00
_cell.angle_beta   90.00
_cell.angle_gamma   90.00
#
_symmetry.space_group_name_H-M   'P 1'
#
loop_
_entity.id
_entity.type
_entity.pdbx_description
1 polymer ?
#
loop_
_entity_poly.entity_id
_entity_poly.type
_entity_poly.pdbx_seq_one_letter_code
_entity_poly.pdbx_strand_id
1 'polypeptide(L)'
;MKNKPVKCSQTAFTLLETLVVVAICAMVAAGVSLGVTQAINDSKGRECSANLATIEGAKDEFSRDNPGVALTSLEQLKPYLRYGVPTCPAGGVYANVLDLNARCSCSLGTGNKPGFHSLAQP
;
A
#
# COMPACT_ATOMS: atom_id res chain seq x y z
N MET A 1 6.71 61.06 -37.81
CA MET A 1 6.43 59.81 -37.08
C MET A 1 5.92 60.19 -35.70
N LYS A 2 4.70 59.77 -35.32
CA LYS A 2 4.03 60.22 -34.09
C LYS A 2 4.21 59.14 -33.01
N ASN A 3 5.04 59.39 -32.00
CA ASN A 3 5.24 58.49 -30.88
C ASN A 3 4.02 58.53 -29.96
N LYS A 4 3.30 57.41 -29.83
CA LYS A 4 2.21 57.29 -28.86
C LYS A 4 2.79 57.01 -27.46
N PRO A 5 2.42 57.78 -26.42
CA PRO A 5 2.87 57.53 -25.06
C PRO A 5 2.24 56.22 -24.55
N VAL A 6 3.09 55.31 -24.08
CA VAL A 6 2.67 54.05 -23.45
C VAL A 6 2.08 54.38 -22.08
N LYS A 7 0.77 54.20 -21.91
CA LYS A 7 0.11 54.29 -20.60
C LYS A 7 0.51 53.07 -19.76
N CYS A 8 1.31 53.30 -18.72
CA CYS A 8 1.63 52.28 -17.72
C CYS A 8 0.38 52.05 -16.85
N SER A 9 -0.35 50.97 -17.11
CA SER A 9 -1.52 50.56 -16.32
C SER A 9 -1.04 49.78 -15.09
N GLN A 10 -1.53 50.18 -13.91
CA GLN A 10 -1.29 49.52 -12.62
C GLN A 10 -1.91 48.10 -12.55
N THR A 11 -2.68 47.68 -13.56
CA THR A 11 -3.34 46.37 -13.63
C THR A 11 -2.36 45.23 -14.00
N ALA A 12 -1.15 45.56 -14.47
CA ALA A 12 -0.15 44.55 -14.83
C ALA A 12 0.53 43.87 -13.63
N PHE A 13 0.45 44.45 -12.42
CA PHE A 13 1.11 43.91 -11.23
C PHE A 13 0.41 42.66 -10.67
N THR A 14 -0.93 42.65 -10.61
CA THR A 14 -1.71 41.52 -10.07
C THR A 14 -1.72 40.29 -10.98
N LEU A 15 -1.63 40.47 -12.30
CA LEU A 15 -1.57 39.35 -13.25
C LEU A 15 -0.23 38.60 -13.16
N LEU A 16 0.89 39.33 -13.08
CA LEU A 16 2.21 38.71 -12.93
C LEU A 16 2.37 38.05 -11.56
N GLU A 17 1.86 38.70 -10.51
CA GLU A 17 1.93 38.21 -9.13
C GLU A 17 1.16 36.91 -8.94
N THR A 18 -0.03 36.80 -9.53
CA THR A 18 -0.79 35.54 -9.52
C THR A 18 -0.16 34.48 -10.43
N LEU A 19 0.44 34.88 -11.56
CA LEU A 19 1.12 33.95 -12.49
C LEU A 19 2.34 33.29 -11.85
N VAL A 20 3.17 34.03 -11.10
CA VAL A 20 4.32 33.45 -10.39
C VAL A 20 3.88 32.51 -9.26
N VAL A 21 2.81 32.84 -8.53
CA VAL A 21 2.26 31.98 -7.47
C VAL A 21 1.74 30.66 -8.05
N VAL A 22 0.98 30.71 -9.15
CA VAL A 22 0.47 29.51 -9.82
C VAL A 22 1.62 28.66 -10.38
N ALA A 23 2.67 29.28 -10.93
CA ALA A 23 3.86 28.57 -11.42
C ALA A 23 4.57 27.79 -10.30
N ILE A 24 4.74 28.39 -9.12
CA ILE A 24 5.38 27.72 -7.97
C ILE A 24 4.48 26.62 -7.40
N CYS A 25 3.16 26.87 -7.26
CA CYS A 25 2.22 25.85 -6.81
C CYS A 25 2.19 24.62 -7.74
N ALA A 26 2.23 24.83 -9.06
CA ALA A 26 2.28 23.75 -10.03
C ALA A 26 3.58 22.92 -9.90
N MET A 27 4.71 23.57 -9.67
CA MET A 27 6.00 22.90 -9.45
C MET A 27 6.00 22.04 -8.18
N VAL A 28 5.46 22.56 -7.07
CA VAL A 28 5.37 21.82 -5.80
C VAL A 28 4.39 20.64 -5.91
N ALA A 29 3.21 20.85 -6.48
CA ALA A 29 2.20 19.81 -6.64
C ALA A 29 2.69 18.64 -7.50
N ALA A 30 3.45 18.92 -8.56
CA ALA A 30 4.06 17.90 -9.40
C ALA A 30 5.08 17.04 -8.62
N GLY A 31 5.91 17.64 -7.77
CA GLY A 31 6.88 16.90 -6.95
C GLY A 31 6.24 15.99 -5.91
N VAL A 32 5.18 16.43 -5.23
CA VAL A 32 4.53 15.67 -4.14
C VAL A 32 3.80 14.42 -4.67
N SER A 33 3.18 14.53 -5.85
CA SER A 33 2.34 13.47 -6.43
C SER A 33 3.08 12.14 -6.63
N LEU A 34 4.37 12.20 -6.97
CA LEU A 34 5.19 11.01 -7.21
C LEU A 34 5.55 10.26 -5.91
N GLY A 35 5.83 10.98 -4.83
CA GLY A 35 6.21 10.37 -3.55
C GLY A 35 5.06 9.66 -2.85
N VAL A 36 3.85 10.23 -2.91
CA VAL A 36 2.65 9.67 -2.26
C VAL A 36 2.29 8.29 -2.82
N THR A 37 2.39 8.10 -4.13
CA THR A 37 2.02 6.82 -4.76
C THR A 37 2.94 5.67 -4.31
N GLN A 38 4.23 5.94 -4.16
CA GLN A 38 5.19 4.94 -3.65
C GLN A 38 4.93 4.61 -2.18
N ALA A 39 4.71 5.63 -1.34
CA ALA A 39 4.41 5.43 0.08
C ALA A 39 3.14 4.60 0.32
N ILE A 40 2.11 4.76 -0.54
CA ILE A 40 0.90 3.93 -0.49
C ILE A 40 1.22 2.48 -0.82
N ASN A 41 2.00 2.24 -1.88
CA ASN A 41 2.39 0.87 -2.26
C ASN A 41 3.21 0.19 -1.16
N ASP A 42 4.16 0.91 -0.55
CA ASP A 42 4.94 0.46 0.61
C ASP A 42 4.06 0.13 1.81
N SER A 43 3.04 0.95 2.09
CA SER A 43 2.09 0.70 3.18
C SER A 43 1.29 -0.58 2.93
N LYS A 44 0.75 -0.74 1.72
CA LYS A 44 0.02 -1.96 1.31
C LYS A 44 0.88 -3.22 1.42
N GLY A 45 2.16 -3.14 1.04
CA GLY A 45 3.09 -4.25 1.15
C GLY A 45 3.38 -4.67 2.60
N ARG A 46 3.44 -3.71 3.51
CA ARG A 46 3.64 -3.94 4.97
C ARG A 46 2.38 -4.50 5.63
N GLU A 47 1.22 -3.98 5.30
CA GLU A 47 -0.05 -4.53 5.78
C GLU A 47 -0.24 -5.97 5.28
N CYS A 48 0.14 -6.25 4.03
CA CYS A 48 0.12 -7.60 3.49
C CYS A 48 1.00 -8.56 4.30
N SER A 49 2.21 -8.16 4.69
CA SER A 49 3.09 -9.01 5.50
C SER A 49 2.59 -9.21 6.94
N ALA A 50 1.96 -8.18 7.54
CA ALA A 50 1.30 -8.31 8.84
C ALA A 50 0.10 -9.28 8.79
N ASN A 51 -0.70 -9.21 7.72
CA ASN A 51 -1.80 -10.15 7.49
C ASN A 51 -1.30 -11.59 7.33
N LEU A 52 -0.21 -11.79 6.57
CA LEU A 52 0.42 -13.11 6.44
C LEU A 52 0.89 -13.64 7.80
N ALA A 53 1.53 -12.82 8.63
CA ALA A 53 1.97 -13.24 9.96
C ALA A 53 0.79 -13.61 10.88
N THR A 54 -0.32 -12.88 10.75
CA THR A 54 -1.56 -13.18 11.48
C THR A 54 -2.17 -14.52 11.04
N ILE A 55 -2.15 -14.82 9.73
CA ILE A 55 -2.62 -16.11 9.19
C ILE A 55 -1.74 -17.26 9.70
N GLU A 56 -0.41 -17.11 9.69
CA GLU A 56 0.50 -18.14 10.19
C GLU A 56 0.30 -18.37 11.70
N GLY A 57 0.15 -17.30 12.49
CA GLY A 57 -0.19 -17.43 13.91
C GLY A 57 -1.52 -18.15 14.14
N ALA A 58 -2.53 -17.90 13.31
CA ALA A 58 -3.80 -18.61 13.37
C ALA A 58 -3.66 -20.10 13.00
N LYS A 59 -2.79 -20.44 12.04
CA LYS A 59 -2.48 -21.83 11.67
C LYS A 59 -1.78 -22.57 12.81
N ASP A 60 -0.82 -21.91 13.46
CA ASP A 60 -0.12 -22.46 14.61
C ASP A 60 -1.07 -22.73 15.78
N GLU A 61 -2.00 -21.80 16.05
CA GLU A 61 -3.00 -21.98 17.10
C GLU A 61 -3.99 -23.11 16.77
N PHE A 62 -4.48 -23.19 15.52
CA PHE A 62 -5.33 -24.30 15.08
C PHE A 62 -4.63 -25.65 15.26
N SER A 63 -3.36 -25.74 14.85
CA SER A 63 -2.54 -26.95 14.96
C SER A 63 -2.32 -27.38 16.42
N ARG A 64 -2.22 -26.41 17.33
CA ARG A 64 -2.14 -26.65 18.78
C ARG A 64 -3.44 -27.22 19.34
N ASP A 65 -4.59 -26.66 18.95
CA ASP A 65 -5.89 -27.10 19.45
C ASP A 65 -6.34 -28.43 18.83
N ASN A 66 -5.92 -28.73 17.59
CA ASN A 66 -6.37 -29.88 16.81
C ASN A 66 -5.18 -30.72 16.32
N PRO A 67 -4.47 -31.40 17.23
CA PRO A 67 -3.26 -32.14 16.86
C PRO A 67 -3.58 -33.25 15.85
N GLY A 68 -2.88 -33.22 14.70
CA GLY A 68 -3.02 -34.22 13.64
C GLY A 68 -4.22 -34.02 12.70
N VAL A 69 -5.01 -32.95 12.89
CA VAL A 69 -6.12 -32.62 11.99
C VAL A 69 -5.63 -31.67 10.89
N ALA A 70 -5.90 -32.03 9.64
CA ALA A 70 -5.57 -31.16 8.51
C ALA A 70 -6.56 -30.00 8.37
N LEU A 71 -6.07 -28.82 7.97
CA LEU A 71 -6.92 -27.70 7.57
C LEU A 71 -7.52 -28.02 6.20
N THR A 72 -8.84 -28.18 6.13
CA THR A 72 -9.56 -28.50 4.88
C THR A 72 -10.36 -27.32 4.35
N SER A 73 -10.71 -26.37 5.21
CA SER A 73 -11.45 -25.16 4.84
C SER A 73 -11.01 -23.93 5.62
N LEU A 74 -11.24 -22.74 5.05
CA LEU A 74 -10.97 -21.48 5.74
C LEU A 74 -11.92 -21.25 6.92
N GLU A 75 -13.05 -21.95 7.00
CA GLU A 75 -13.99 -21.84 8.10
C GLU A 75 -13.41 -22.35 9.41
N GLN A 76 -12.50 -23.32 9.35
CA GLN A 76 -11.75 -23.81 10.50
C GLN A 76 -10.78 -22.75 11.06
N LEU A 77 -10.35 -21.81 10.23
CA LEU A 77 -9.40 -20.74 10.60
C LEU A 77 -10.10 -19.45 11.05
N LYS A 78 -11.36 -19.23 10.63
CA LYS A 78 -12.18 -18.07 11.04
C LYS A 78 -12.23 -17.83 12.56
N PRO A 79 -12.39 -18.84 13.45
CA PRO A 79 -12.44 -18.57 14.90
C PRO A 79 -11.12 -18.02 15.47
N TYR A 80 -9.99 -18.32 14.83
CA TYR A 80 -8.66 -17.82 15.22
C TYR A 80 -8.36 -16.43 14.66
N LEU A 81 -9.21 -15.91 13.77
CA LEU A 81 -9.06 -14.63 13.10
C LEU A 81 -10.17 -13.68 13.56
N ARG A 82 -9.84 -12.78 14.49
CA ARG A 82 -10.78 -11.85 15.14
C ARG A 82 -11.63 -11.00 14.16
N TYR A 83 -11.10 -10.69 12.98
CA TYR A 83 -11.75 -9.86 11.97
C TYR A 83 -12.10 -10.64 10.69
N GLY A 84 -12.04 -11.98 10.73
CA GLY A 84 -12.20 -12.84 9.57
C GLY A 84 -10.93 -12.98 8.73
N VAL A 85 -11.05 -13.63 7.58
CA VAL A 85 -9.92 -13.91 6.69
C VAL A 85 -9.48 -12.61 6.02
N PRO A 86 -8.24 -12.15 6.25
CA PRO A 86 -7.77 -10.92 5.63
C PRO A 86 -7.58 -11.10 4.14
N THR A 87 -7.77 -10.01 3.39
CA THR A 87 -7.45 -9.94 1.95
C THR A 87 -6.22 -9.06 1.74
N CYS A 88 -5.51 -9.26 0.63
CA CYS A 88 -4.35 -8.45 0.33
C CYS A 88 -4.78 -7.03 -0.13
N PRO A 89 -4.30 -5.95 0.50
CA PRO A 89 -4.70 -4.58 0.17
C PRO A 89 -4.19 -4.09 -1.20
N ALA A 90 -3.25 -4.81 -1.81
CA ALA A 90 -2.80 -4.57 -3.19
C ALA A 90 -3.50 -5.46 -4.24
N GLY A 91 -4.50 -6.26 -3.84
CA GLY A 91 -5.24 -7.16 -4.75
C GLY A 91 -4.57 -8.51 -5.02
N GLY A 92 -3.58 -8.90 -4.22
CA GLY A 92 -2.95 -10.22 -4.29
C GLY A 92 -3.81 -11.33 -3.68
N VAL A 93 -3.46 -12.58 -3.96
CA VAL A 93 -4.09 -13.78 -3.40
C VAL A 93 -3.12 -14.44 -2.43
N TYR A 94 -3.62 -14.88 -1.28
CA TYR A 94 -2.86 -15.67 -0.31
C TYR A 94 -2.88 -17.14 -0.69
N ALA A 95 -1.72 -17.72 -0.94
CA ALA A 95 -1.51 -19.13 -1.26
C ALA A 95 -1.11 -19.92 0.01
N ASN A 96 -1.36 -21.23 0.01
CA ASN A 96 -0.99 -22.16 1.08
C ASN A 96 -1.61 -21.84 2.45
N VAL A 97 -2.78 -21.19 2.47
CA VAL A 97 -3.52 -20.90 3.72
C VAL A 97 -4.02 -22.19 4.39
N LEU A 98 -4.39 -23.20 3.59
CA LEU A 98 -4.92 -24.48 4.06
C LEU A 98 -3.84 -25.53 4.34
N ASP A 99 -2.58 -25.23 4.03
CA ASP A 99 -1.49 -26.17 4.25
C ASP A 99 -0.76 -25.79 5.55
N LEU A 100 -0.84 -26.66 6.57
CA LEU A 100 -0.18 -26.44 7.86
C LEU A 100 1.35 -26.62 7.78
N ASN A 101 1.87 -27.34 6.78
CA ASN A 101 3.31 -27.59 6.62
C ASN A 101 3.98 -26.58 5.69
N ALA A 102 3.23 -25.98 4.77
CA ALA A 102 3.73 -24.92 3.90
C ALA A 102 3.46 -23.53 4.48
N ARG A 103 4.43 -22.62 4.32
CA ARG A 103 4.24 -21.21 4.68
C ARG A 103 3.25 -20.52 3.74
N CYS A 104 2.37 -19.71 4.29
CA CYS A 104 1.49 -18.85 3.52
C CYS A 104 2.31 -17.81 2.74
N SER A 105 1.95 -17.58 1.47
CA SER A 105 2.62 -16.61 0.60
C SER A 105 1.60 -15.74 -0.12
N CYS A 106 2.02 -14.56 -0.61
CA CYS A 106 1.19 -13.71 -1.44
C CYS A 106 1.62 -13.79 -2.90
N SER A 107 0.68 -13.83 -3.84
CA SER A 107 0.96 -13.84 -5.28
C SER A 107 1.78 -12.63 -5.78
N LEU A 108 1.73 -11.52 -5.06
CA LEU A 108 2.49 -10.30 -5.37
C LEU A 108 3.90 -10.29 -4.74
N GLY A 109 4.22 -11.28 -3.92
CA GLY A 109 5.51 -11.45 -3.25
C GLY A 109 6.55 -12.17 -4.11
N THR A 110 6.71 -11.78 -5.38
CA THR A 110 7.67 -12.41 -6.32
C THR A 110 9.11 -11.92 -6.13
N GLY A 111 9.35 -10.99 -5.19
CA GLY A 111 10.67 -10.51 -4.81
C GLY A 111 10.97 -10.83 -3.34
N ASN A 112 12.17 -11.31 -3.05
CA ASN A 112 12.66 -11.63 -1.69
C ASN A 112 12.95 -10.36 -0.85
N LYS A 113 12.17 -9.29 -1.04
CA LYS A 113 12.27 -8.06 -0.24
C LYS A 113 11.53 -8.29 1.08
N PRO A 114 12.24 -8.41 2.21
CA PRO A 114 11.59 -8.67 3.49
C PRO A 114 10.62 -7.54 3.84
N GLY A 115 9.42 -7.89 4.27
CA GLY A 115 8.39 -6.95 4.73
C GLY A 115 7.51 -6.33 3.64
N PHE A 116 7.75 -6.61 2.35
CA PHE A 116 6.90 -6.17 1.25
C PHE A 116 6.27 -7.38 0.54
N HIS A 117 4.96 -7.60 0.76
CA HIS A 117 4.19 -8.73 0.20
C HIS A 117 4.77 -10.14 0.48
N SER A 118 5.69 -10.26 1.43
CA SER A 118 6.30 -11.51 1.86
C SER A 118 6.38 -11.55 3.39
N LEU A 119 6.31 -12.75 3.96
CA LEU A 119 6.62 -12.96 5.38
C LEU A 119 8.08 -12.57 5.60
N ALA A 120 8.35 -11.80 6.66
CA ALA A 120 9.72 -11.60 7.10
C ALA A 120 10.33 -12.98 7.39
N GLN A 121 11.42 -13.32 6.69
CA GLN A 121 12.18 -14.51 7.03
C GLN A 121 12.78 -14.29 8.44
N PRO A 122 12.84 -15.33 9.30
CA PRO A 122 13.52 -15.24 10.58
C PRO A 122 15.01 -14.93 10.39
#